data_AF-A0A6P0JTT1-F1
#
_entry.id   AF-A0A6P0JTT1-F1
#
_cell.length_a   1.000
_cell.length_b   1.000
_cell.length_c   1.000
_cell.angle_alpha   90.00
_cell.angle_beta   90.00
_cell.angle_gamma   90.00
#
_symmetry.space_group_name_H-M   'P 1'
#
loop_
_entity.id
_entity.type
_entity.pdbx_description
1 polymer ?
#
loop_
_entity_poly.entity_id
_entity_poly.type
_entity_poly.pdbx_seq_one_letter_code
_entity_poly.pdbx_strand_id
1 'polypeptide(L)'
;MIQLFGCTPEPIAAYLKAVGVLRVLNNQRDSTIAGCWREDVFCLETELTSESLTEFFLHDYQPTPLVAPWNGSTGFYPKDKAQKQLLNSFCESTAQRFNAYKNTITTAQAQVNALGLAKQPTGEAKQKLLMRLRNTLPEAALPWLEACALVTGEEAQFPPLLGTGGNDGNFEFSRTFMQQLGVVLDIPTGKPTPDSEGLLKAALFDAILPNLNYTGKIGQFDPIAAGGANAAPGFDGESRVNPWDFIFLLEGAMLFMAGATRRYEQDTSGALSYPFTVRPSNVGYASAAIGDKSRAEIWLPLWEKVTPGEGLQAVFRGG
;
A
#
# COMPACT_ATOMS: atom_id res chain seq x y z
N MET A 1 11.53 9.18 22.32
CA MET A 1 11.28 8.00 21.46
C MET A 1 9.90 7.47 21.81
N ILE A 2 9.02 7.34 20.82
CA ILE A 2 7.68 6.77 20.98
C ILE A 2 7.73 5.30 20.59
N GLN A 3 7.13 4.42 21.39
CA GLN A 3 6.91 3.01 21.07
C GLN A 3 5.54 2.85 20.41
N LEU A 4 5.51 2.28 19.21
CA LEU A 4 4.28 1.96 18.50
C LEU A 4 3.92 0.49 18.75
N PHE A 5 3.33 0.19 19.91
CA PHE A 5 3.02 -1.20 20.31
C PHE A 5 2.12 -1.96 19.32
N GLY A 6 1.33 -1.25 18.50
CA GLY A 6 0.55 -1.88 17.44
C GLY A 6 1.39 -2.29 16.22
N CYS A 7 2.65 -1.86 16.12
CA CYS A 7 3.55 -2.06 14.99
C CYS A 7 4.63 -3.09 15.31
N THR A 8 4.37 -4.36 14.95
CA THR A 8 5.27 -5.51 15.16
C THR A 8 5.97 -5.94 13.86
N PRO A 9 7.09 -6.68 13.94
CA PRO A 9 7.79 -7.26 12.78
C PRO A 9 6.93 -8.24 11.97
N GLU A 10 6.00 -8.93 12.63
CA GLU A 10 5.17 -9.97 12.05
C GLU A 10 3.69 -9.76 12.44
N PRO A 11 2.74 -10.07 11.54
CA PRO A 11 2.92 -10.50 10.15
C PRO A 11 3.44 -9.37 9.24
N ILE A 12 3.74 -9.65 7.96
CA ILE A 12 4.24 -8.64 7.00
C ILE A 12 3.34 -7.39 6.93
N ALA A 13 2.03 -7.53 7.14
CA ALA A 13 1.12 -6.40 7.27
C ALA A 13 1.53 -5.41 8.37
N ALA A 14 1.91 -5.90 9.55
CA ALA A 14 2.32 -5.07 10.67
C ALA A 14 3.67 -4.39 10.42
N TYR A 15 4.61 -5.10 9.78
CA TYR A 15 5.88 -4.53 9.32
C TYR A 15 5.65 -3.37 8.33
N LEU A 16 4.84 -3.61 7.30
CA LEU A 16 4.52 -2.62 6.28
C LEU A 16 3.81 -1.41 6.88
N LYS A 17 2.89 -1.63 7.83
CA LYS A 17 2.27 -0.56 8.61
C LYS A 17 3.33 0.29 9.31
N ALA A 18 4.26 -0.33 10.04
CA ALA A 18 5.28 0.37 10.80
C ALA A 18 6.12 1.33 9.93
N VAL A 19 6.61 0.82 8.80
CA VAL A 19 7.40 1.62 7.85
C VAL A 19 6.55 2.62 7.07
N GLY A 20 5.25 2.33 6.88
CA GLY A 20 4.28 3.26 6.30
C GLY A 20 4.02 4.48 7.19
N VAL A 21 3.86 4.26 8.49
CA VAL A 21 3.76 5.35 9.48
C VAL A 21 4.98 6.25 9.41
N LEU A 22 6.18 5.68 9.41
CA LEU A 22 7.43 6.44 9.28
C LEU A 22 7.49 7.21 7.96
N ARG A 23 7.17 6.57 6.83
CA ARG A 23 7.17 7.23 5.50
C ARG A 23 6.24 8.44 5.49
N VAL A 24 5.02 8.31 6.02
CA VAL A 24 4.06 9.41 6.02
C VAL A 24 4.55 10.57 6.89
N LEU A 25 4.99 10.29 8.12
CA LEU A 25 5.50 11.32 9.03
C LEU A 25 6.72 12.04 8.46
N ASN A 26 7.65 11.29 7.88
CA ASN A 26 8.85 11.85 7.27
C ASN A 26 8.52 12.79 6.10
N ASN A 27 7.54 12.42 5.26
CA ASN A 27 7.17 13.19 4.08
C ASN A 27 6.24 14.37 4.37
N GLN A 28 5.39 14.29 5.40
CA GLN A 28 4.28 15.23 5.60
C GLN A 28 4.36 16.02 6.90
N ARG A 29 5.19 15.61 7.87
CA ARG A 29 5.27 16.25 9.18
C ARG A 29 6.65 16.79 9.50
N ASP A 30 7.67 15.96 9.43
CA ASP A 30 9.05 16.28 9.81
C ASP A 30 10.03 15.25 9.21
N SER A 31 10.89 15.71 8.30
CA SER A 31 11.86 14.88 7.59
C SER A 31 13.00 14.35 8.48
N THR A 32 13.13 14.86 9.71
CA THR A 32 14.13 14.38 10.67
C THR A 32 13.65 13.17 11.47
N ILE A 33 12.36 12.84 11.40
CA ILE A 33 11.81 11.65 12.08
C ILE A 33 12.50 10.39 11.56
N ALA A 34 12.97 9.59 12.51
CA ALA A 34 13.69 8.37 12.27
C ALA A 34 13.02 7.20 13.01
N GLY A 35 13.30 5.97 12.58
CA GLY A 35 12.73 4.78 13.20
C GLY A 35 13.74 3.64 13.38
N CYS A 36 13.42 2.72 14.29
CA CYS A 36 14.13 1.47 14.52
C CYS A 36 13.23 0.43 15.18
N TRP A 37 13.62 -0.83 15.09
CA TRP A 37 13.02 -1.94 15.83
C TRP A 37 13.72 -2.12 17.18
N ARG A 38 12.95 -2.32 18.25
CA ARG A 38 13.46 -2.71 19.57
C ARG A 38 12.47 -3.66 20.22
N GLU A 39 12.94 -4.82 20.66
CA GLU A 39 12.10 -5.81 21.39
C GLU A 39 10.77 -6.09 20.65
N ASP A 40 10.85 -6.34 19.33
CA ASP A 40 9.70 -6.59 18.45
C ASP A 40 8.65 -5.47 18.38
N VAL A 41 9.03 -4.24 18.73
CA VAL A 41 8.20 -3.05 18.59
C VAL A 41 8.90 -2.01 17.71
N PHE A 42 8.16 -1.38 16.81
CA PHE A 42 8.68 -0.25 16.05
C PHE A 42 8.70 1.03 16.89
N CYS A 43 9.85 1.67 16.95
CA CYS A 43 10.10 2.87 17.74
C CYS A 43 10.38 4.06 16.82
N LEU A 44 9.77 5.21 17.11
CA LEU A 44 10.02 6.48 16.44
C LEU A 44 10.91 7.38 17.29
N GLU A 45 12.00 7.87 16.73
CA GLU A 45 12.76 9.00 17.27
C GLU A 45 12.20 10.30 16.70
N THR A 46 11.57 11.07 17.57
CA THR A 46 10.83 12.29 17.23
C THR A 46 10.57 13.13 18.50
N GLU A 47 10.32 14.42 18.31
CA GLU A 47 9.83 15.35 19.35
C GLU A 47 8.32 15.27 19.55
N LEU A 48 7.59 14.59 18.65
CA LEU A 48 6.15 14.39 18.79
C LEU A 48 5.82 13.58 20.05
N THR A 49 4.65 13.85 20.63
CA THR A 49 4.00 12.97 21.62
C THR A 49 3.01 12.03 20.94
N SER A 50 2.60 10.97 21.63
CA SER A 50 1.57 10.03 21.14
C SER A 50 0.25 10.73 20.78
N GLU A 51 -0.13 11.76 21.54
CA GLU A 51 -1.32 12.58 21.28
C GLU A 51 -1.13 13.41 20.00
N SER A 52 0.00 14.11 19.85
CA SER A 52 0.27 14.90 18.64
C SER A 52 0.41 14.03 17.38
N LEU A 53 0.88 12.79 17.55
CA LEU A 53 0.94 11.80 16.49
C LEU A 53 -0.47 11.37 16.05
N THR A 54 -1.35 11.13 17.02
CA THR A 54 -2.76 10.79 16.77
C THR A 54 -3.47 11.96 16.07
N GLU A 55 -3.29 13.18 16.57
CA GLU A 55 -3.88 14.40 16.01
C GLU A 55 -3.46 14.59 14.55
N PHE A 56 -2.17 14.42 14.24
CA PHE A 56 -1.66 14.52 12.88
C PHE A 56 -2.38 13.57 11.92
N PHE A 57 -2.53 12.28 12.26
CA PHE A 57 -3.18 11.32 11.38
C PHE A 57 -4.69 11.56 11.23
N LEU A 58 -5.35 12.08 12.27
CA LEU A 58 -6.78 12.42 12.19
C LEU A 58 -7.01 13.69 11.38
N HIS A 59 -6.17 14.72 11.54
CA HIS A 59 -6.48 16.10 11.12
C HIS A 59 -5.60 16.64 9.99
N ASP A 60 -4.36 16.16 9.84
CA ASP A 60 -3.39 16.72 8.89
C ASP A 60 -2.98 15.73 7.78
N TYR A 61 -3.06 14.43 8.05
CA TYR A 61 -2.66 13.39 7.10
C TYR A 61 -3.35 13.53 5.75
N GLN A 62 -2.53 13.57 4.70
CA GLN A 62 -2.95 13.59 3.31
C GLN A 62 -2.65 12.24 2.67
N PRO A 63 -3.68 11.42 2.37
CA PRO A 63 -3.45 10.10 1.81
C PRO A 63 -2.75 10.16 0.45
N THR A 64 -1.80 9.26 0.22
CA THR A 64 -1.19 9.12 -1.11
C THR A 64 -2.29 8.71 -2.11
N PRO A 65 -2.37 9.32 -3.30
CA PRO A 65 -3.46 9.06 -4.24
C PRO A 65 -3.27 7.74 -5.00
N LEU A 66 -3.64 6.63 -4.38
CA LEU A 66 -3.59 5.30 -4.99
C LEU A 66 -4.74 5.14 -5.99
N VAL A 67 -4.39 4.93 -7.27
CA VAL A 67 -5.33 4.58 -8.35
C VAL A 67 -4.72 3.51 -9.24
N ALA A 68 -5.54 2.62 -9.80
CA ALA A 68 -5.08 1.59 -10.73
C ALA A 68 -5.95 1.54 -12.00
N PRO A 69 -5.97 2.59 -12.84
CA PRO A 69 -6.76 2.59 -14.08
C PRO A 69 -6.37 1.44 -15.02
N TRP A 70 -5.20 0.81 -14.87
CA TRP A 70 -4.80 -0.37 -15.65
C TRP A 70 -5.44 -1.68 -15.17
N ASN A 71 -6.16 -1.68 -14.04
CA ASN A 71 -6.93 -2.82 -13.53
C ASN A 71 -8.44 -2.58 -13.75
N GLY A 72 -9.22 -3.66 -13.88
CA GLY A 72 -10.68 -3.59 -13.89
C GLY A 72 -11.28 -3.43 -12.49
N SER A 73 -12.57 -3.08 -12.41
CA SER A 73 -13.28 -2.86 -11.14
C SER A 73 -12.67 -1.75 -10.27
N THR A 74 -12.17 -0.70 -10.90
CA THR A 74 -11.50 0.46 -10.26
C THR A 74 -12.23 1.78 -10.48
N GLY A 75 -13.29 1.79 -11.29
CA GLY A 75 -14.14 2.97 -11.50
C GLY A 75 -13.78 3.79 -12.75
N PHE A 76 -12.73 3.41 -13.49
CA PHE A 76 -12.32 4.12 -14.70
C PHE A 76 -13.10 3.71 -15.96
N TYR A 77 -13.87 2.61 -15.88
CA TYR A 77 -14.58 2.01 -17.01
C TYR A 77 -16.10 2.05 -16.85
N PRO A 78 -16.88 2.08 -17.94
CA PRO A 78 -18.34 2.21 -17.89
C PRO A 78 -19.09 1.15 -17.05
N LYS A 79 -18.51 -0.05 -16.89
CA LYS A 79 -19.12 -1.14 -16.12
C LYS A 79 -18.94 -0.98 -14.61
N ASP A 80 -18.02 -0.13 -14.16
CA ASP A 80 -17.60 -0.02 -12.76
C ASP A 80 -18.44 1.03 -12.01
N LYS A 81 -19.77 0.97 -12.07
CA LYS A 81 -20.65 2.06 -11.60
C LYS A 81 -20.44 2.43 -10.13
N ALA A 82 -20.37 1.45 -9.23
CA ALA A 82 -20.17 1.70 -7.80
C ALA A 82 -18.78 2.27 -7.51
N GLN A 83 -17.74 1.76 -8.18
CA GLN A 83 -16.39 2.30 -8.05
C GLN A 83 -16.25 3.67 -8.69
N LYS A 84 -17.00 3.96 -9.74
CA LYS A 84 -17.08 5.31 -10.33
C LYS A 84 -17.67 6.30 -9.33
N GLN A 85 -18.71 5.91 -8.58
CA GLN A 85 -19.26 6.75 -7.50
C GLN A 85 -18.21 7.01 -6.41
N LEU A 86 -17.41 5.99 -6.05
CA LEU A 86 -16.28 6.17 -5.13
C LEU A 86 -15.25 7.16 -5.69
N LEU A 87 -14.84 7.04 -6.96
CA LEU A 87 -13.92 8.02 -7.55
C LEU A 87 -14.52 9.44 -7.55
N ASN A 88 -15.82 9.56 -7.86
CA ASN A 88 -16.52 10.84 -7.90
C ASN A 88 -16.58 11.49 -6.52
N SER A 89 -16.79 10.74 -5.43
CA SER A 89 -16.84 11.33 -4.08
C SER A 89 -15.52 12.00 -3.70
N PHE A 90 -14.37 11.45 -4.12
CA PHE A 90 -13.06 12.10 -3.93
C PHE A 90 -12.89 13.33 -4.83
N CYS A 91 -13.40 13.31 -6.07
CA CYS A 91 -13.34 14.47 -6.97
C CYS A 91 -14.26 15.63 -6.53
N GLU A 92 -15.38 15.31 -5.90
CA GLU A 92 -16.41 16.23 -5.40
C GLU A 92 -16.11 16.72 -3.97
N SER A 93 -15.19 16.07 -3.26
CA SER A 93 -14.75 16.48 -1.93
C SER A 93 -14.24 17.92 -1.91
N THR A 94 -14.54 18.62 -0.81
CA THR A 94 -14.03 19.97 -0.53
C THR A 94 -12.80 19.95 0.39
N ALA A 95 -12.42 18.77 0.88
CA ALA A 95 -11.33 18.64 1.84
C ALA A 95 -9.96 18.77 1.16
N GLN A 96 -9.11 19.65 1.71
CA GLN A 96 -7.78 19.91 1.17
C GLN A 96 -6.92 18.64 1.08
N ARG A 97 -7.05 17.72 2.06
CA ARG A 97 -6.30 16.45 2.09
C ARG A 97 -6.56 15.51 0.92
N PHE A 98 -7.66 15.70 0.18
CA PHE A 98 -8.00 14.88 -1.00
C PHE A 98 -7.71 15.58 -2.33
N ASN A 99 -7.11 16.76 -2.33
CA ASN A 99 -6.75 17.48 -3.57
C ASN A 99 -5.83 16.66 -4.48
N ALA A 100 -4.82 15.98 -3.90
CA ALA A 100 -3.93 15.09 -4.66
C ALA A 100 -4.72 13.95 -5.31
N TYR A 101 -5.68 13.37 -4.58
CA TYR A 101 -6.58 12.34 -5.11
C TYR A 101 -7.41 12.84 -6.30
N LYS A 102 -8.06 14.00 -6.16
CA LYS A 102 -8.84 14.63 -7.23
C LYS A 102 -8.02 14.83 -8.50
N ASN A 103 -6.81 15.39 -8.37
CA ASN A 103 -5.92 15.65 -9.50
C ASN A 103 -5.47 14.34 -10.17
N THR A 104 -5.13 13.34 -9.37
CA THR A 104 -4.71 12.01 -9.85
C THR A 104 -5.84 11.28 -10.58
N ILE A 105 -7.06 11.25 -10.02
CA ILE A 105 -8.22 10.62 -10.65
C ILE A 105 -8.56 11.31 -11.97
N THR A 106 -8.58 12.64 -11.98
CA THR A 106 -8.88 13.43 -13.18
C THR A 106 -7.86 13.16 -14.29
N THR A 107 -6.57 13.17 -13.94
CA THR A 107 -5.48 12.90 -14.88
C THR A 107 -5.52 11.47 -15.41
N ALA A 108 -5.72 10.48 -14.53
CA ALA A 108 -5.83 9.09 -14.92
C ALA A 108 -7.02 8.85 -15.86
N GLN A 109 -8.19 9.44 -15.55
CA GLN A 109 -9.37 9.35 -16.41
C GLN A 109 -9.13 10.00 -17.78
N ALA A 110 -8.41 11.13 -17.83
CA ALA A 110 -8.05 11.75 -19.09
C ALA A 110 -7.18 10.83 -19.97
N GLN A 111 -6.23 10.08 -19.38
CA GLN A 111 -5.42 9.11 -20.12
C GLN A 111 -6.23 7.89 -20.60
N VAL A 112 -7.15 7.38 -19.77
CA VAL A 112 -8.08 6.31 -20.14
C VAL A 112 -8.94 6.74 -21.34
N ASN A 113 -9.48 7.96 -21.30
CA ASN A 113 -10.29 8.53 -22.38
C ASN A 113 -9.48 8.78 -23.65
N ALA A 114 -8.26 9.32 -23.52
CA ALA A 114 -7.37 9.60 -24.66
C ALA A 114 -6.95 8.32 -25.41
N LEU A 115 -6.91 7.18 -24.73
CA LEU A 115 -6.66 5.87 -25.34
C LEU A 115 -7.95 5.15 -25.80
N GLY A 116 -9.13 5.74 -25.58
CA GLY A 116 -10.42 5.15 -25.96
C GLY A 116 -10.73 3.84 -25.22
N LEU A 117 -10.22 3.66 -24.00
CA LEU A 117 -10.34 2.40 -23.27
C LEU A 117 -11.73 2.26 -22.65
N ALA A 118 -12.50 1.25 -23.08
CA ALA A 118 -13.83 0.93 -22.55
C ALA A 118 -13.83 -0.19 -21.48
N LYS A 119 -12.69 -0.84 -21.28
CA LYS A 119 -12.47 -1.91 -20.29
C LYS A 119 -10.99 -1.95 -19.92
N GLN A 120 -10.65 -2.73 -18.88
CA GLN A 120 -9.27 -2.95 -18.48
C GLN A 120 -8.38 -3.33 -19.69
N PRO A 121 -7.26 -2.61 -19.91
CA PRO A 121 -6.38 -2.89 -21.03
C PRO A 121 -5.52 -4.14 -20.74
N THR A 122 -5.08 -4.78 -21.81
CA THR A 122 -4.18 -5.93 -21.77
C THR A 122 -3.04 -5.74 -22.76
N GLY A 123 -1.92 -6.43 -22.58
CA GLY A 123 -0.77 -6.37 -23.50
C GLY A 123 -0.28 -4.93 -23.74
N GLU A 124 -0.04 -4.61 -25.01
CA GLU A 124 0.48 -3.29 -25.45
C GLU A 124 -0.38 -2.10 -24.97
N ALA A 125 -1.71 -2.25 -24.93
CA ALA A 125 -2.59 -1.19 -24.43
C ALA A 125 -2.36 -0.89 -22.94
N LYS A 126 -2.05 -1.91 -22.12
CA LYS A 126 -1.75 -1.75 -20.69
C LYS A 126 -0.41 -1.04 -20.52
N GLN A 127 0.59 -1.45 -21.28
CA GLN A 127 1.93 -0.83 -21.28
C GLN A 127 1.86 0.64 -21.70
N LYS A 128 1.16 0.94 -22.80
CA LYS A 128 0.94 2.31 -23.28
C LYS A 128 0.24 3.18 -22.25
N LEU A 129 -0.77 2.64 -21.55
CA LEU A 129 -1.42 3.36 -20.45
C LEU A 129 -0.45 3.64 -19.30
N LEU A 130 0.29 2.62 -18.83
CA LEU A 130 1.27 2.78 -17.74
C LEU A 130 2.35 3.82 -18.07
N MET A 131 2.89 3.82 -19.29
CA MET A 131 3.86 4.83 -19.74
C MET A 131 3.27 6.24 -19.73
N ARG A 132 2.05 6.41 -20.24
CA ARG A 132 1.37 7.72 -20.24
C ARG A 132 1.11 8.21 -18.83
N LEU A 133 0.66 7.34 -17.94
CA LEU A 133 0.43 7.67 -16.54
C LEU A 133 1.72 8.09 -15.85
N ARG A 134 2.82 7.35 -16.05
CA ARG A 134 4.14 7.71 -15.49
C ARG A 134 4.58 9.12 -15.87
N ASN A 135 4.24 9.57 -17.08
CA ASN A 135 4.63 10.89 -17.58
C ASN A 135 3.63 12.02 -17.28
N THR A 136 2.44 11.70 -16.76
CA THR A 136 1.36 12.69 -16.62
C THR A 136 0.75 12.77 -15.23
N LEU A 137 0.80 11.69 -14.46
CA LEU A 137 0.28 11.67 -13.09
C LEU A 137 0.99 12.72 -12.22
N PRO A 138 0.28 13.33 -11.25
CA PRO A 138 0.91 14.18 -10.25
C PRO A 138 2.02 13.43 -9.50
N GLU A 139 3.04 14.16 -9.07
CA GLU A 139 4.20 13.61 -8.35
C GLU A 139 3.79 12.74 -7.15
N ALA A 140 2.77 13.17 -6.40
CA ALA A 140 2.23 12.43 -5.26
C ALA A 140 1.74 11.00 -5.61
N ALA A 141 1.35 10.72 -6.85
CA ALA A 141 0.86 9.41 -7.28
C ALA A 141 1.96 8.49 -7.83
N LEU A 142 3.14 9.03 -8.15
CA LEU A 142 4.22 8.26 -8.76
C LEU A 142 4.73 7.12 -7.88
N PRO A 143 4.91 7.28 -6.54
CA PRO A 143 5.35 6.18 -5.68
C PRO A 143 4.44 4.94 -5.78
N TRP A 144 3.12 5.15 -5.91
CA TRP A 144 2.18 4.03 -6.07
C TRP A 144 2.35 3.33 -7.42
N LEU A 145 2.46 4.10 -8.51
CA LEU A 145 2.66 3.54 -9.85
C LEU A 145 3.95 2.72 -9.91
N GLU A 146 5.05 3.26 -9.37
CA GLU A 146 6.37 2.64 -9.40
C GLU A 146 6.47 1.41 -8.48
N ALA A 147 5.73 1.40 -7.37
CA ALA A 147 5.59 0.19 -6.53
C ALA A 147 4.78 -0.92 -7.23
N CYS A 148 3.79 -0.53 -8.04
CA CYS A 148 2.93 -1.48 -8.75
C CYS A 148 3.53 -2.05 -10.02
N ALA A 149 4.28 -1.25 -10.79
CA ALA A 149 4.78 -1.65 -12.09
C ALA A 149 6.09 -0.97 -12.45
N LEU A 150 7.06 -1.76 -12.90
CA LEU A 150 8.25 -1.29 -13.58
C LEU A 150 8.01 -1.35 -15.10
N VAL A 151 8.15 -0.22 -15.77
CA VAL A 151 8.02 -0.14 -17.23
C VAL A 151 9.41 0.01 -17.83
N THR A 152 9.97 -1.09 -18.38
CA THR A 152 11.28 -1.09 -19.04
C THR A 152 11.17 -1.70 -20.43
N GLY A 153 11.68 -1.00 -21.45
CA GLY A 153 11.69 -1.51 -22.82
C GLY A 153 10.30 -1.88 -23.33
N GLU A 154 10.12 -3.14 -23.73
CA GLU A 154 8.94 -3.65 -24.45
C GLU A 154 7.85 -4.22 -23.52
N GLU A 155 8.13 -4.48 -22.23
CA GLU A 155 7.15 -5.08 -21.32
C GLU A 155 7.08 -4.43 -19.92
N ALA A 156 5.85 -4.36 -19.38
CA ALA A 156 5.62 -3.97 -18.00
C ALA A 156 5.86 -5.17 -17.08
N GLN A 157 6.78 -5.04 -16.13
CA GLN A 157 7.09 -6.02 -15.11
C GLN A 157 6.40 -5.64 -13.80
N PHE A 158 5.86 -6.61 -13.07
CA PHE A 158 5.11 -6.38 -11.83
C PHE A 158 5.88 -6.92 -10.63
N PRO A 159 6.29 -6.05 -9.69
CA PRO A 159 6.94 -6.49 -8.46
C PRO A 159 6.10 -7.48 -7.65
N PRO A 160 6.74 -8.39 -6.89
CA PRO A 160 6.03 -9.48 -6.25
C PRO A 160 5.07 -9.04 -5.14
N LEU A 161 5.40 -7.97 -4.40
CA LEU A 161 4.66 -7.56 -3.20
C LEU A 161 3.22 -7.11 -3.51
N LEU A 162 3.02 -6.36 -4.59
CA LEU A 162 1.73 -5.80 -4.99
C LEU A 162 1.07 -6.56 -6.15
N GLY A 163 1.36 -7.86 -6.25
CA GLY A 163 0.71 -8.75 -7.20
C GLY A 163 1.00 -8.44 -8.66
N THR A 164 -0.05 -8.28 -9.48
CA THR A 164 0.05 -8.02 -10.93
C THR A 164 -0.31 -6.58 -11.31
N GLY A 165 0.16 -5.65 -10.46
CA GLY A 165 -0.05 -4.22 -10.61
C GLY A 165 -1.12 -3.69 -9.64
N GLY A 166 -0.97 -3.95 -8.35
CA GLY A 166 -1.85 -3.39 -7.32
C GLY A 166 -3.03 -4.28 -6.92
N ASN A 167 -2.94 -5.59 -7.13
CA ASN A 167 -4.03 -6.54 -6.82
C ASN A 167 -3.56 -7.85 -6.22
N ASP A 168 -4.46 -8.57 -5.57
CA ASP A 168 -4.31 -9.96 -5.15
C ASP A 168 -5.50 -10.78 -5.67
N GLY A 169 -5.30 -11.41 -6.84
CA GLY A 169 -6.40 -12.00 -7.61
C GLY A 169 -7.46 -10.94 -7.97
N ASN A 170 -8.68 -11.10 -7.47
CA ASN A 170 -9.79 -10.15 -7.66
C ASN A 170 -9.83 -9.03 -6.60
N PHE A 171 -8.96 -9.09 -5.60
CA PHE A 171 -8.88 -8.09 -4.55
C PHE A 171 -8.01 -6.93 -5.03
N GLU A 172 -8.60 -5.74 -5.16
CA GLU A 172 -7.93 -4.56 -5.71
C GLU A 172 -7.52 -3.60 -4.58
N PHE A 173 -6.22 -3.33 -4.47
CA PHE A 173 -5.65 -2.59 -3.34
C PHE A 173 -6.03 -1.12 -3.39
N SER A 174 -5.93 -0.45 -4.55
CA SER A 174 -6.21 0.99 -4.65
C SER A 174 -7.66 1.33 -4.31
N ARG A 175 -8.60 0.52 -4.83
CA ARG A 175 -10.02 0.65 -4.50
C ARG A 175 -10.27 0.42 -3.01
N THR A 176 -9.71 -0.65 -2.45
CA THR A 176 -9.94 -1.00 -1.05
C THR A 176 -9.37 0.07 -0.12
N PHE A 177 -8.22 0.64 -0.47
CA PHE A 177 -7.62 1.76 0.26
C PHE A 177 -8.56 2.97 0.29
N MET A 178 -9.12 3.36 -0.87
CA MET A 178 -10.10 4.45 -0.94
C MET A 178 -11.37 4.16 -0.13
N GLN A 179 -11.84 2.91 -0.13
CA GLN A 179 -13.00 2.49 0.68
C GLN A 179 -12.70 2.61 2.18
N GLN A 180 -11.51 2.19 2.61
CA GLN A 180 -11.10 2.26 4.00
C GLN A 180 -10.84 3.70 4.46
N LEU A 181 -10.28 4.56 3.60
CA LEU A 181 -10.26 6.00 3.86
C LEU A 181 -11.66 6.53 4.16
N GLY A 182 -12.68 6.09 3.42
CA GLY A 182 -14.08 6.45 3.67
C GLY A 182 -14.69 5.90 4.97
N VAL A 183 -14.02 4.94 5.62
CA VAL A 183 -14.42 4.43 6.95
C VAL A 183 -13.84 5.30 8.06
N VAL A 184 -12.61 5.76 7.91
CA VAL A 184 -11.90 6.55 8.95
C VAL A 184 -12.01 8.06 8.76
N LEU A 185 -12.36 8.51 7.56
CA LEU A 185 -12.53 9.92 7.20
C LEU A 185 -13.84 10.10 6.42
N ASP A 186 -14.60 11.12 6.78
CA ASP A 186 -15.73 11.58 5.97
C ASP A 186 -15.21 12.19 4.67
N ILE A 187 -15.39 11.52 3.53
CA ILE A 187 -14.80 11.95 2.25
C ILE A 187 -15.20 13.39 1.85
N PRO A 188 -16.47 13.83 1.95
CA PRO A 188 -16.86 15.19 1.59
C PRO A 188 -16.17 16.30 2.38
N THR A 189 -16.02 16.12 3.71
CA THR A 189 -15.46 17.17 4.60
C THR A 189 -14.01 16.93 5.01
N GLY A 190 -13.49 15.72 4.88
CA GLY A 190 -12.16 15.28 5.30
C GLY A 190 -11.97 15.14 6.80
N LYS A 191 -13.05 15.26 7.59
CA LYS A 191 -12.99 15.12 9.05
C LYS A 191 -12.93 13.65 9.46
N PRO A 192 -12.30 13.31 10.60
CA PRO A 192 -12.35 11.95 11.11
C PRO A 192 -13.79 11.52 11.40
N THR A 193 -14.09 10.25 11.12
CA THR A 193 -15.34 9.62 11.57
C THR A 193 -15.30 9.36 13.09
N PRO A 194 -16.45 9.16 13.76
CA PRO A 194 -16.50 8.99 15.22
C PRO A 194 -15.60 7.87 15.76
N ASP A 195 -15.45 6.77 15.03
CA ASP A 195 -14.67 5.61 15.45
C ASP A 195 -13.17 5.74 15.07
N SER A 196 -12.81 6.74 14.26
CA SER A 196 -11.48 6.86 13.65
C SER A 196 -10.34 6.95 14.67
N GLU A 197 -10.53 7.72 15.75
CA GLU A 197 -9.51 7.87 16.80
C GLU A 197 -9.27 6.56 17.56
N GLY A 198 -10.34 5.83 17.90
CA GLY A 198 -10.23 4.53 18.58
C GLY A 198 -9.51 3.51 17.70
N LEU A 199 -9.89 3.44 16.42
CA LEU A 199 -9.23 2.60 15.42
C LEU A 199 -7.74 2.98 15.25
N LEU A 200 -7.42 4.27 15.22
CA LEU A 200 -6.05 4.75 15.05
C LEU A 200 -5.17 4.39 16.27
N LYS A 201 -5.69 4.59 17.48
CA LYS A 201 -4.98 4.23 18.71
C LYS A 201 -4.75 2.73 18.81
N ALA A 202 -5.71 1.91 18.38
CA ALA A 202 -5.52 0.46 18.28
C ALA A 202 -4.39 0.12 17.27
N ALA A 203 -4.40 0.75 16.09
CA ALA A 203 -3.41 0.49 15.05
C ALA A 203 -1.97 0.89 15.45
N LEU A 204 -1.80 2.02 16.14
CA LEU A 204 -0.49 2.56 16.51
C LEU A 204 0.02 2.06 17.86
N PHE A 205 -0.83 1.96 18.87
CA PHE A 205 -0.44 1.79 20.27
C PHE A 205 -1.00 0.53 20.92
N ASP A 206 -1.61 -0.37 20.14
CA ASP A 206 -2.26 -1.60 20.65
C ASP A 206 -3.34 -1.29 21.71
N ALA A 207 -4.01 -0.14 21.56
CA ALA A 207 -5.12 0.21 22.44
C ALA A 207 -6.28 -0.79 22.25
N ILE A 208 -6.89 -1.18 23.37
CA ILE A 208 -8.02 -2.13 23.37
C ILE A 208 -9.16 -1.58 22.52
N LEU A 209 -9.56 -2.35 21.51
CA LEU A 209 -10.71 -2.05 20.67
C LEU A 209 -11.85 -3.04 21.00
N PRO A 210 -12.90 -2.61 21.72
CA PRO A 210 -13.96 -3.52 22.18
C PRO A 210 -14.73 -4.19 21.04
N ASN A 211 -14.92 -3.48 19.93
CA ASN A 211 -15.59 -3.97 18.74
C ASN A 211 -14.94 -3.39 17.48
N LEU A 212 -14.52 -4.26 16.56
CA LEU A 212 -14.16 -3.87 15.20
C LEU A 212 -15.37 -4.08 14.29
N ASN A 213 -16.15 -3.01 14.10
CA ASN A 213 -17.41 -3.01 13.34
C ASN A 213 -17.22 -2.98 11.81
N TYR A 214 -15.98 -3.18 11.34
CA TYR A 214 -15.64 -3.19 9.93
C TYR A 214 -15.19 -4.58 9.51
N THR A 215 -15.82 -5.11 8.46
CA THR A 215 -15.43 -6.35 7.83
C THR A 215 -14.77 -6.01 6.51
N GLY A 216 -13.52 -6.48 6.36
CA GLY A 216 -12.66 -6.10 5.26
C GLY A 216 -11.56 -7.12 5.09
N LYS A 217 -10.93 -7.10 3.93
CA LYS A 217 -9.85 -8.03 3.58
C LYS A 217 -8.53 -7.26 3.54
N ILE A 218 -7.45 -7.95 3.90
CA ILE A 218 -6.07 -7.44 3.88
C ILE A 218 -5.21 -8.14 2.82
N GLY A 219 -5.83 -8.99 1.99
CA GLY A 219 -5.15 -9.78 0.97
C GLY A 219 -4.16 -10.76 1.59
N GLN A 220 -3.11 -11.10 0.85
CA GLN A 220 -2.02 -11.98 1.27
C GLN A 220 -1.18 -11.52 2.49
N PHE A 221 -1.38 -10.29 2.99
CA PHE A 221 -0.44 -9.69 3.96
C PHE A 221 -0.67 -10.09 5.42
N ASP A 222 -1.85 -10.60 5.76
CA ASP A 222 -2.16 -11.07 7.11
C ASP A 222 -3.14 -12.26 7.05
N PRO A 223 -2.59 -13.49 7.12
CA PRO A 223 -3.39 -14.70 7.17
C PRO A 223 -4.28 -14.81 8.41
N ILE A 224 -3.92 -14.15 9.53
CA ILE A 224 -4.66 -14.22 10.79
C ILE A 224 -5.98 -13.46 10.66
N ALA A 225 -5.96 -12.31 9.99
CA ALA A 225 -7.14 -11.48 9.76
C ALA A 225 -8.07 -11.98 8.64
N ALA A 226 -7.73 -13.06 7.92
CA ALA A 226 -8.48 -13.54 6.75
C ALA A 226 -9.87 -14.12 7.08
N GLY A 227 -10.18 -14.33 8.37
CA GLY A 227 -11.44 -14.95 8.83
C GLY A 227 -11.47 -16.46 8.59
N GLY A 228 -12.65 -17.06 8.73
CA GLY A 228 -12.90 -18.49 8.53
C GLY A 228 -13.12 -19.26 9.82
N ALA A 229 -12.94 -20.58 9.73
CA ALA A 229 -13.26 -21.49 10.82
C ALA A 229 -12.51 -21.10 12.12
N ASN A 230 -13.27 -20.95 13.21
CA ASN A 230 -12.80 -20.52 14.53
C ASN A 230 -12.21 -19.09 14.60
N ALA A 231 -12.45 -18.23 13.61
CA ALA A 231 -12.00 -16.83 13.65
C ALA A 231 -12.88 -15.93 14.57
N ALA A 232 -14.04 -16.42 15.00
CA ALA A 232 -14.91 -15.76 15.98
C ALA A 232 -15.69 -16.79 16.81
N PRO A 233 -16.32 -16.40 17.94
CA PRO A 233 -17.28 -17.24 18.61
C PRO A 233 -18.40 -17.66 17.65
N GLY A 234 -18.66 -18.96 17.52
CA GLY A 234 -19.69 -19.50 16.61
C GLY A 234 -19.20 -20.36 15.43
N PHE A 235 -18.03 -21.01 15.56
CA PHE A 235 -17.39 -21.90 14.57
C PHE A 235 -16.85 -21.24 13.29
N ASP A 236 -17.29 -20.02 12.96
CA ASP A 236 -16.82 -19.26 11.80
C ASP A 236 -16.83 -17.76 12.14
N GLY A 237 -16.00 -16.96 11.46
CA GLY A 237 -15.90 -15.52 11.65
C GLY A 237 -15.53 -14.81 10.36
N GLU A 238 -16.16 -13.66 10.11
CA GLU A 238 -15.79 -12.80 8.97
C GLU A 238 -14.36 -12.24 9.12
N SER A 239 -13.73 -11.92 8.00
CA SER A 239 -12.45 -11.21 7.97
C SER A 239 -12.60 -9.82 8.60
N ARG A 240 -11.71 -9.49 9.53
CA ARG A 240 -11.73 -8.24 10.30
C ARG A 240 -10.36 -7.60 10.24
N VAL A 241 -10.32 -6.40 9.69
CA VAL A 241 -9.09 -5.64 9.47
C VAL A 241 -9.34 -4.23 9.96
N ASN A 242 -8.48 -3.69 10.82
CA ASN A 242 -8.59 -2.28 11.17
C ASN A 242 -8.26 -1.43 9.93
N PRO A 243 -9.14 -0.49 9.51
CA PRO A 243 -8.88 0.33 8.33
C PRO A 243 -7.55 1.09 8.38
N TRP A 244 -7.13 1.57 9.55
CA TRP A 244 -5.83 2.25 9.69
C TRP A 244 -4.65 1.31 9.43
N ASP A 245 -4.76 0.03 9.79
CA ASP A 245 -3.69 -0.94 9.55
C ASP A 245 -3.44 -1.11 8.05
N PHE A 246 -4.50 -1.24 7.26
CA PHE A 246 -4.36 -1.45 5.82
C PHE A 246 -4.03 -0.16 5.06
N ILE A 247 -4.47 1.01 5.55
CA ILE A 247 -3.99 2.30 5.06
C ILE A 247 -2.47 2.40 5.24
N PHE A 248 -1.96 2.21 6.47
CA PHE A 248 -0.53 2.31 6.73
C PHE A 248 0.28 1.23 6.02
N LEU A 249 -0.26 0.02 5.91
CA LEU A 249 0.36 -1.06 5.14
C LEU A 249 0.63 -0.64 3.70
N LEU A 250 -0.35 -0.07 3.00
CA LEU A 250 -0.15 0.35 1.61
C LEU A 250 0.73 1.59 1.51
N GLU A 251 0.64 2.49 2.48
CA GLU A 251 1.60 3.60 2.60
C GLU A 251 3.04 3.09 2.71
N GLY A 252 3.28 1.99 3.46
CA GLY A 252 4.59 1.38 3.62
C GLY A 252 5.05 0.52 2.43
N ALA A 253 4.13 -0.18 1.77
CA ALA A 253 4.43 -0.97 0.58
C ALA A 253 5.08 -0.13 -0.53
N MET A 254 4.78 1.17 -0.61
CA MET A 254 5.38 2.11 -1.57
C MET A 254 6.85 2.45 -1.29
N LEU A 255 7.42 2.06 -0.15
CA LEU A 255 8.87 2.17 0.04
C LEU A 255 9.64 1.20 -0.87
N PHE A 256 9.02 0.07 -1.22
CA PHE A 256 9.64 -0.95 -2.05
C PHE A 256 9.46 -0.61 -3.51
N MET A 257 10.55 -0.25 -4.18
CA MET A 257 10.54 0.06 -5.60
C MET A 257 11.47 -0.86 -6.36
N ALA A 258 10.99 -1.34 -7.50
CA ALA A 258 11.78 -2.19 -8.37
C ALA A 258 12.77 -1.36 -9.21
N GLY A 259 13.99 -1.88 -9.32
CA GLY A 259 15.03 -1.40 -10.20
C GLY A 259 15.13 -2.22 -11.49
N ALA A 260 15.62 -1.60 -12.55
CA ALA A 260 15.99 -2.28 -13.78
C ALA A 260 17.49 -2.58 -13.76
N THR A 261 17.89 -3.84 -13.73
CA THR A 261 19.32 -4.23 -13.79
C THR A 261 19.66 -4.84 -15.14
N ARG A 262 20.86 -4.55 -15.64
CA ARG A 262 21.43 -5.17 -16.84
C ARG A 262 22.56 -6.11 -16.42
N ARG A 263 22.42 -7.40 -16.72
CA ARG A 263 23.50 -8.37 -16.52
C ARG A 263 24.30 -8.49 -17.82
N TYR A 264 25.55 -8.06 -17.78
CA TYR A 264 26.40 -7.80 -18.97
C TYR A 264 26.82 -9.01 -19.81
N GLU A 265 26.35 -10.23 -19.56
CA GLU A 265 26.89 -11.42 -20.26
C GLU A 265 25.93 -12.27 -21.07
N GLN A 266 24.60 -12.13 -21.04
CA GLN A 266 23.75 -12.99 -21.90
C GLN A 266 22.28 -12.62 -22.06
N ASP A 267 21.79 -11.53 -21.49
CA ASP A 267 20.35 -11.21 -21.51
C ASP A 267 20.11 -9.81 -22.08
N THR A 268 19.47 -9.73 -23.25
CA THR A 268 19.08 -8.47 -23.89
C THR A 268 17.86 -7.83 -23.23
N SER A 269 17.14 -8.58 -22.38
CA SER A 269 16.02 -8.08 -21.60
C SER A 269 16.50 -7.68 -20.20
N GLY A 270 16.19 -6.46 -19.75
CA GLY A 270 16.49 -6.03 -18.39
C GLY A 270 15.76 -6.92 -17.37
N ALA A 271 16.46 -7.33 -16.32
CA ALA A 271 15.85 -8.13 -15.26
C ALA A 271 15.28 -7.22 -14.16
N LEU A 272 14.06 -7.51 -13.71
CA LEU A 272 13.44 -6.91 -12.54
C LEU A 272 14.33 -7.21 -11.31
N SER A 273 14.89 -6.18 -10.71
CA SER A 273 15.46 -6.27 -9.36
C SER A 273 14.48 -5.67 -8.37
N TYR A 274 14.27 -6.36 -7.25
CA TYR A 274 13.34 -5.91 -6.22
C TYR A 274 14.02 -6.05 -4.84
N PRO A 275 13.90 -5.05 -3.95
CA PRO A 275 14.59 -5.06 -2.67
C PRO A 275 14.31 -6.33 -1.88
N PHE A 276 15.37 -6.87 -1.28
CA PHE A 276 15.29 -8.01 -0.36
C PHE A 276 14.65 -9.28 -0.95
N THR A 277 14.67 -9.40 -2.28
CA THR A 277 13.99 -10.47 -2.97
C THR A 277 14.96 -11.46 -3.56
N VAL A 278 14.75 -12.74 -3.28
CA VAL A 278 15.47 -13.85 -3.87
C VAL A 278 14.54 -14.72 -4.70
N ARG A 279 15.12 -15.48 -5.63
CA ARG A 279 14.37 -16.45 -6.42
C ARG A 279 14.09 -17.68 -5.55
N PRO A 280 12.84 -18.13 -5.45
CA PRO A 280 12.51 -19.30 -4.64
C PRO A 280 13.15 -20.56 -5.22
N SER A 281 13.56 -21.47 -4.35
CA SER A 281 14.11 -22.78 -4.70
C SER A 281 13.16 -23.87 -4.22
N ASN A 282 12.62 -24.69 -5.14
CA ASN A 282 11.70 -25.79 -4.82
C ASN A 282 12.43 -27.08 -4.40
N VAL A 283 13.67 -26.98 -3.93
CA VAL A 283 14.50 -28.11 -3.48
C VAL A 283 15.08 -27.80 -2.11
N GLY A 284 15.18 -28.82 -1.25
CA GLY A 284 15.86 -28.72 0.05
C GLY A 284 14.98 -28.68 1.30
N TYR A 285 13.65 -28.89 1.19
CA TYR A 285 12.76 -29.01 2.34
C TYR A 285 11.68 -30.08 2.13
N ALA A 286 11.22 -30.72 3.22
CA ALA A 286 10.41 -31.94 3.17
C ALA A 286 8.98 -31.75 2.62
N SER A 287 8.45 -30.53 2.62
CA SER A 287 7.14 -30.18 2.05
C SER A 287 7.24 -29.67 0.60
N ALA A 288 8.42 -29.65 -0.01
CA ALA A 288 8.59 -29.17 -1.38
C ALA A 288 7.88 -30.10 -2.38
N ALA A 289 6.94 -29.55 -3.14
CA ALA A 289 6.31 -30.24 -4.25
C ALA A 289 6.89 -29.72 -5.57
N ILE A 290 7.21 -30.62 -6.51
CA ILE A 290 7.77 -30.28 -7.83
C ILE A 290 6.88 -29.29 -8.61
N GLY A 291 5.56 -29.29 -8.34
CA GLY A 291 4.59 -28.40 -8.96
C GLY A 291 4.38 -27.05 -8.25
N ASP A 292 5.03 -26.81 -7.11
CA ASP A 292 4.84 -25.57 -6.36
C ASP A 292 5.46 -24.38 -7.11
N LYS A 293 4.73 -23.27 -7.19
CA LYS A 293 5.15 -22.09 -7.95
C LYS A 293 5.07 -20.86 -7.06
N SER A 294 6.21 -20.51 -6.45
CA SER A 294 6.35 -19.22 -5.77
C SER A 294 6.84 -18.14 -6.75
N ARG A 295 6.30 -16.92 -6.62
CA ARG A 295 6.75 -15.77 -7.43
C ARG A 295 8.09 -15.24 -6.96
N ALA A 296 8.31 -15.23 -5.65
CA ALA A 296 9.42 -14.58 -4.98
C ALA A 296 9.49 -15.01 -3.52
N GLU A 297 10.67 -14.89 -2.93
CA GLU A 297 10.88 -14.98 -1.49
C GLU A 297 11.48 -13.65 -1.02
N ILE A 298 10.87 -13.03 -0.01
CA ILE A 298 11.20 -11.66 0.44
C ILE A 298 11.69 -11.71 1.89
N TRP A 299 12.88 -11.16 2.15
CA TRP A 299 13.56 -11.18 3.46
C TRP A 299 13.68 -9.77 4.05
N LEU A 300 12.68 -9.35 4.81
CA LEU A 300 12.60 -7.97 5.30
C LEU A 300 13.61 -7.70 6.42
N PRO A 301 14.38 -6.58 6.35
CA PRO A 301 15.36 -6.27 7.37
C PRO A 301 14.68 -5.76 8.64
N LEU A 302 15.19 -6.19 9.79
CA LEU A 302 15.02 -5.52 11.06
C LEU A 302 16.30 -4.76 11.39
N TRP A 303 16.16 -3.55 11.91
CA TRP A 303 17.28 -2.67 12.21
C TRP A 303 17.10 -2.01 13.57
N GLU A 304 18.11 -2.13 14.42
CA GLU A 304 18.09 -1.58 15.79
C GLU A 304 18.62 -0.14 15.84
N LYS A 305 19.46 0.23 14.86
CA LYS A 305 20.05 1.57 14.78
C LYS A 305 19.03 2.56 14.25
N VAL A 306 18.81 3.65 14.97
CA VAL A 306 17.90 4.71 14.52
C VAL A 306 18.30 5.20 13.14
N THR A 307 17.36 5.09 12.19
CA THR A 307 17.59 5.39 10.78
C THR A 307 16.55 6.40 10.29
N PRO A 308 16.98 7.56 9.76
CA PRO A 308 16.07 8.55 9.17
C PRO A 308 15.31 7.98 7.97
N GLY A 309 14.13 8.53 7.69
CA GLY A 309 13.29 8.10 6.57
C GLY A 309 14.01 8.12 5.22
N GLU A 310 14.83 9.14 4.95
CA GLU A 310 15.63 9.24 3.72
C GLU A 310 16.63 8.08 3.56
N GLY A 311 17.29 7.69 4.66
CA GLY A 311 18.21 6.56 4.68
C GLY A 311 17.51 5.24 4.37
N LEU A 312 16.30 5.04 4.90
CA LEU A 312 15.47 3.88 4.59
C LEU A 312 15.03 3.89 3.12
N GLN A 313 14.62 5.04 2.58
CA GLN A 313 14.24 5.12 1.16
C GLN A 313 15.40 4.71 0.23
N ALA A 314 16.64 5.08 0.55
CA ALA A 314 17.80 4.67 -0.25
C ALA A 314 17.98 3.15 -0.25
N VAL A 315 17.86 2.51 0.93
CA VAL A 315 18.00 1.06 1.09
C VAL A 315 16.89 0.29 0.36
N PHE A 316 15.64 0.76 0.43
CA PHE A 316 14.48 0.11 -0.18
C PHE A 316 14.30 0.45 -1.68
N ARG A 317 15.23 1.22 -2.25
CA ARG A 317 15.33 1.47 -3.70
C ARG A 317 16.54 0.80 -4.36
N GLY A 318 17.53 0.39 -3.57
CA GLY A 318 18.85 -0.05 -4.05
C GLY A 318 18.92 -1.47 -4.62
N GLY A 319 17.81 -1.99 -5.15
CA GLY A 319 17.77 -3.30 -5.82
C GLY A 319 18.41 -3.27 -7.20
#